data_AF-A0A353QJQ9-F1
#
_entry.id   AF-A0A353QJQ9-F1
#
_cell.length_a   1.000
_cell.length_b   1.000
_cell.length_c   1.000
_cell.angle_alpha   90.00
_cell.angle_beta   90.00
_cell.angle_gamma   90.00
#
_symmetry.space_group_name_H-M   'P 1'
#
loop_
_entity.id
_entity.type
_entity.pdbx_description
1 polymer ?
#
loop_
_entity_poly.entity_id
_entity_poly.type
_entity_poly.pdbx_seq_one_letter_code
_entity_poly.pdbx_strand_id
1 'polypeptide(L)'
;CLGTDGITRHVDRLLVKARALIQEGVSAFVLTGAYQVPPPTVTGKIMSDIMLLEQVIGVGEVAIADHRSAQPTRDELARIAAEARVGGMLAGKGGKVTLHVGAGPSGLEMLFSIITNTEIPVEQFVPTHMNRNEEVLKWAVKFGLAGGYVDLTASESEAERDCPTVGQAVVTLLKAGVSGRKVTMSSDGNGSLPKFDSSGALAGMGVGKVSALTQTFRRLVRQYDIPFETALKTVTSNVADCQRLRGKGRIQDDCDADLVVFDQNLEVLHVIARGRFMVQDKKPVVWGTFEKED
;
A
#
# COMPACT_ATOMS: atom_id res chain seq x y z
N CYS A 1 7.60 -0.14 3.27
CA CYS A 1 7.58 0.31 4.67
C CYS A 1 8.19 -0.76 5.55
N LEU A 2 8.40 -0.48 6.84
CA LEU A 2 8.60 -1.51 7.86
C LEU A 2 7.25 -1.87 8.51
N GLY A 3 7.23 -3.03 9.18
CA GLY A 3 6.05 -3.56 9.86
C GLY A 3 6.18 -3.51 11.39
N THR A 4 5.76 -4.60 12.04
CA THR A 4 5.82 -4.77 13.51
C THR A 4 7.22 -4.55 14.09
N ASP A 5 8.25 -5.09 13.44
CA ASP A 5 9.63 -5.01 13.91
C ASP A 5 10.30 -3.71 13.42
N GLY A 6 10.25 -2.67 14.25
CA GLY A 6 10.97 -1.41 14.04
C GLY A 6 12.31 -1.33 14.78
N ILE A 7 12.77 -2.43 15.40
CA ILE A 7 13.99 -2.47 16.22
C ILE A 7 15.14 -3.17 15.49
N THR A 8 14.88 -4.33 14.87
CA THR A 8 15.91 -5.08 14.13
C THR A 8 15.84 -4.85 12.62
N ARG A 9 14.70 -4.33 12.13
CA ARG A 9 14.58 -3.77 10.79
C ARG A 9 14.71 -2.25 10.87
N HIS A 10 15.47 -1.68 9.95
CA HIS A 10 15.82 -0.26 9.97
C HIS A 10 15.49 0.41 8.64
N VAL A 11 15.05 1.67 8.70
CA VAL A 11 14.59 2.42 7.52
C VAL A 11 15.74 2.68 6.55
N ASP A 12 16.95 2.88 7.04
CA ASP A 12 18.16 3.05 6.21
C ASP A 12 18.47 1.78 5.37
N ARG A 13 18.33 0.58 5.95
CA ARG A 13 18.49 -0.69 5.23
C ARG A 13 17.41 -0.88 4.18
N LEU A 14 16.16 -0.51 4.49
CA LEU A 14 15.07 -0.51 3.52
C LEU A 14 15.36 0.46 2.36
N LEU A 15 15.87 1.65 2.66
CA LEU A 15 16.28 2.64 1.66
C LEU A 15 17.40 2.12 0.75
N VAL A 16 18.41 1.46 1.32
CA VAL A 16 19.49 0.83 0.52
C VAL A 16 18.92 -0.27 -0.38
N LYS A 17 18.01 -1.12 0.11
CA LYS A 17 17.38 -2.14 -0.75
C LYS A 17 16.54 -1.52 -1.87
N ALA A 18 15.82 -0.43 -1.62
CA ALA A 18 15.08 0.29 -2.65
C ALA A 18 16.03 0.83 -3.74
N ARG A 19 17.18 1.40 -3.35
CA ARG A 19 18.20 1.85 -4.31
C ARG A 19 18.80 0.71 -5.13
N ALA A 20 19.01 -0.46 -4.52
CA ALA A 20 19.45 -1.65 -5.25
C ALA A 20 18.41 -2.07 -6.32
N LEU A 21 17.12 -2.10 -5.98
CA LEU A 21 16.06 -2.41 -6.94
C LEU A 21 16.00 -1.39 -8.10
N ILE A 22 16.27 -0.11 -7.82
CA ILE A 22 16.35 0.93 -8.84
C ILE A 22 17.52 0.69 -9.81
N GLN A 23 18.67 0.27 -9.28
CA GLN A 23 19.83 -0.11 -10.09
C GLN A 23 19.54 -1.35 -10.92
N GLU A 24 18.76 -2.30 -10.39
CA GLU A 24 18.34 -3.52 -11.08
C GLU A 24 17.29 -3.26 -12.18
N GLY A 25 16.65 -2.08 -12.19
CA GLY A 25 15.91 -1.56 -13.36
C GLY A 25 14.49 -1.08 -13.09
N VAL A 26 13.95 -1.32 -11.90
CA VAL A 26 12.58 -0.88 -11.55
C VAL A 26 12.57 0.51 -10.92
N SER A 27 11.38 1.01 -10.55
CA SER A 27 11.25 2.15 -9.65
C SER A 27 10.85 1.68 -8.26
N ALA A 28 11.48 2.24 -7.23
CA ALA A 28 11.21 1.88 -5.85
C ALA A 28 11.14 3.13 -4.96
N PHE A 29 10.20 3.09 -4.02
CA PHE A 29 9.98 4.15 -3.04
C PHE A 29 9.82 3.53 -1.65
N VAL A 30 10.03 4.35 -0.62
CA VAL A 30 10.03 3.94 0.78
C VAL A 30 9.12 4.86 1.57
N LEU A 31 8.43 4.28 2.56
CA LEU A 31 7.83 5.04 3.65
C LEU A 31 8.79 4.94 4.84
N THR A 32 9.15 6.07 5.43
CA THR A 32 9.89 6.08 6.71
C THR A 32 8.94 5.64 7.84
N GLY A 33 9.46 5.22 8.98
CA GLY A 33 8.65 4.68 10.06
C GLY A 33 8.45 3.16 10.03
N ALA A 34 7.58 2.71 10.93
CA ALA A 34 7.17 1.34 11.21
C ALA A 34 5.85 1.39 12.00
N TYR A 35 5.40 0.28 12.58
CA TYR A 35 4.16 0.24 13.39
C TYR A 35 4.20 1.17 14.60
N GLN A 36 5.40 1.31 15.19
CA GLN A 36 5.62 2.02 16.44
C GLN A 36 5.42 3.54 16.32
N VAL A 37 5.04 4.15 17.45
CA VAL A 37 4.96 5.59 17.64
C VAL A 37 5.82 5.94 18.88
N PRO A 38 6.77 6.89 18.78
CA PRO A 38 7.14 7.65 17.59
C PRO A 38 7.79 6.78 16.48
N PRO A 39 7.58 7.10 15.18
CA PRO A 39 8.12 6.30 14.08
C PRO A 39 9.66 6.37 14.02
N PRO A 40 10.34 5.26 13.71
CA PRO A 40 11.78 5.27 13.47
C PRO A 40 12.08 6.02 12.16
N THR A 41 13.14 6.80 12.14
CA THR A 41 13.55 7.63 10.99
C THR A 41 15.04 7.53 10.77
N VAL A 42 15.52 7.90 9.58
CA VAL A 42 16.95 7.89 9.23
C VAL A 42 17.66 9.13 9.76
N THR A 43 17.01 10.30 9.64
CA THR A 43 17.57 11.62 10.01
C THR A 43 17.13 12.08 11.40
N GLY A 44 16.36 11.26 12.13
CA GLY A 44 15.79 11.59 13.42
C GLY A 44 14.48 12.39 13.36
N LYS A 45 14.01 12.80 12.17
CA LYS A 45 12.74 13.52 11.97
C LYS A 45 12.01 13.06 10.70
N ILE A 46 10.69 12.96 10.79
CA ILE A 46 9.82 12.54 9.67
C ILE A 46 9.94 13.51 8.49
N MET A 47 9.82 14.81 8.78
CA MET A 47 9.88 15.85 7.76
C MET A 47 11.24 15.85 7.04
N SER A 48 12.34 15.73 7.80
CA SER A 48 13.69 15.68 7.26
C SER A 48 13.92 14.45 6.37
N ASP A 49 13.43 13.27 6.75
CA ASP A 49 13.50 12.08 5.90
C ASP A 49 12.81 12.30 4.56
N ILE A 50 11.58 12.83 4.56
CA ILE A 50 10.82 13.07 3.32
C ILE A 50 11.49 14.13 2.46
N MET A 51 12.05 15.19 3.04
CA MET A 51 12.67 16.27 2.28
C MET A 51 14.05 15.91 1.72
N LEU A 52 14.89 15.24 2.51
CA LEU A 52 16.30 15.03 2.19
C LEU A 52 16.58 13.71 1.46
N LEU A 53 15.72 12.70 1.65
CA LEU A 53 15.93 11.37 1.07
C LEU A 53 14.98 11.17 -0.10
N GLU A 54 15.54 11.17 -1.32
CA GLU A 54 14.78 11.13 -2.57
C GLU A 54 13.69 10.04 -2.60
N GLN A 55 14.04 8.79 -2.25
CA GLN A 55 13.11 7.66 -2.30
C GLN A 55 12.08 7.64 -1.15
N VAL A 56 12.22 8.48 -0.12
CA VAL A 56 11.23 8.53 0.98
C VAL A 56 10.08 9.44 0.57
N ILE A 57 8.86 8.87 0.48
CA ILE A 57 7.68 9.58 -0.05
C ILE A 57 6.56 9.82 0.96
N GLY A 58 6.70 9.29 2.18
CA GLY A 58 5.70 9.39 3.23
C GLY A 58 6.11 8.60 4.47
N VAL A 59 5.14 8.35 5.35
CA VAL A 59 5.33 7.65 6.62
C VAL A 59 4.47 6.40 6.64
N GLY A 60 5.02 5.29 7.12
CA GLY A 60 4.23 4.11 7.38
C GLY A 60 4.98 2.78 7.43
N GLU A 61 4.27 1.68 7.69
CA GLU A 61 2.85 1.73 8.09
C GLU A 61 2.72 1.90 9.61
N VAL A 62 2.09 2.99 10.05
CA VAL A 62 1.85 3.25 11.49
C VAL A 62 0.63 2.44 11.92
N ALA A 63 0.73 1.72 13.03
CA ALA A 63 -0.34 0.81 13.44
C ALA A 63 -1.40 1.49 14.32
N ILE A 64 -2.67 1.25 14.00
CA ILE A 64 -3.84 1.65 14.76
C ILE A 64 -4.83 0.49 14.85
N ALA A 65 -5.68 0.52 15.89
CA ALA A 65 -6.68 -0.52 16.12
C ALA A 65 -6.11 -1.95 16.06
N ASP A 66 -4.84 -2.14 16.46
CA ASP A 66 -4.14 -3.42 16.42
C ASP A 66 -3.47 -3.67 17.76
N HIS A 67 -3.46 -4.92 18.21
CA HIS A 67 -2.83 -5.33 19.47
C HIS A 67 -1.29 -5.18 19.44
N ARG A 68 -0.70 -5.06 18.25
CA ARG A 68 0.73 -4.77 18.03
C ARG A 68 1.02 -3.28 17.87
N SER A 69 0.00 -2.42 17.91
CA SER A 69 0.21 -0.97 17.84
C SER A 69 0.83 -0.44 19.14
N ALA A 70 1.53 0.69 19.03
CA ALA A 70 2.05 1.43 20.18
C ALA A 70 0.94 2.15 21.00
N GLN A 71 -0.34 1.87 20.72
CA GLN A 71 -1.50 2.57 21.29
C GLN A 71 -1.37 4.09 21.20
N PRO A 72 -1.13 4.66 20.00
CA PRO A 72 -0.87 6.08 19.86
C PRO A 72 -2.07 6.91 20.30
N THR A 73 -1.78 8.08 20.85
CA THR A 73 -2.81 9.10 21.10
C THR A 73 -3.20 9.80 19.80
N ARG A 74 -4.38 10.44 19.81
CA ARG A 74 -4.85 11.27 18.69
C ARG A 74 -3.82 12.34 18.29
N ASP A 75 -3.24 13.02 19.28
CA ASP A 75 -2.33 14.13 19.04
C ASP A 75 -0.96 13.70 18.51
N GLU A 76 -0.48 12.51 18.91
CA GLU A 76 0.70 11.90 18.29
C GLU A 76 0.46 11.59 16.82
N LEU A 77 -0.68 10.98 16.48
CA LEU A 77 -0.99 10.68 15.09
C LEU A 77 -1.23 11.95 14.25
N ALA A 78 -1.90 12.95 14.81
CA ALA A 78 -2.10 14.26 14.16
C ALA A 78 -0.75 14.94 13.87
N ARG A 79 0.19 14.91 14.83
CA ARG A 79 1.54 15.46 14.66
C ARG A 79 2.35 14.73 13.58
N ILE A 80 2.30 13.40 13.55
CA ILE A 80 2.91 12.59 12.47
C ILE A 80 2.34 13.00 11.11
N ALA A 81 1.01 13.12 11.02
CA ALA A 81 0.33 13.51 9.79
C ALA A 81 0.69 14.93 9.34
N ALA A 82 0.79 15.88 10.27
CA ALA A 82 1.21 17.25 9.98
C ALA A 82 2.66 17.31 9.47
N GLU A 83 3.61 16.62 10.12
CA GLU A 83 5.01 16.56 9.68
C GLU A 83 5.13 15.92 8.29
N ALA A 84 4.47 14.79 8.06
CA ALA A 84 4.48 14.10 6.78
C ALA A 84 3.90 14.98 5.67
N ARG A 85 2.79 15.67 5.96
CA ARG A 85 2.11 16.58 5.04
C ARG A 85 3.01 17.73 4.60
N VAL A 86 3.60 18.45 5.57
CA VAL A 86 4.45 19.61 5.29
C VAL A 86 5.73 19.17 4.57
N GLY A 87 6.36 18.07 5.02
CA GLY A 87 7.53 17.50 4.33
C GLY A 87 7.23 17.14 2.88
N GLY A 88 6.07 16.51 2.62
CA GLY A 88 5.62 16.19 1.26
C GLY A 88 5.36 17.43 0.41
N MET A 89 4.73 18.47 0.96
CA MET A 89 4.52 19.74 0.27
C MET A 89 5.84 20.40 -0.15
N LEU A 90 6.80 20.50 0.76
CA LEU A 90 8.09 21.12 0.51
C LEU A 90 8.95 20.32 -0.49
N ALA A 91 8.85 18.99 -0.46
CA ALA A 91 9.59 18.10 -1.35
C ALA A 91 8.90 17.84 -2.70
N GLY A 92 7.66 18.29 -2.90
CA GLY A 92 6.86 17.94 -4.07
C GLY A 92 6.43 16.46 -4.12
N LYS A 93 6.32 15.80 -2.96
CA LYS A 93 5.98 14.37 -2.79
C LYS A 93 4.59 14.18 -2.19
N GLY A 94 4.13 12.92 -2.10
CA GLY A 94 2.86 12.54 -1.49
C GLY A 94 2.75 12.97 -0.03
N GLY A 95 3.79 12.66 0.77
CA GLY A 95 3.85 12.97 2.20
C GLY A 95 2.73 12.32 2.99
N LYS A 96 2.16 11.21 2.51
CA LYS A 96 1.01 10.53 3.12
C LYS A 96 1.40 9.75 4.37
N VAL A 97 0.41 9.45 5.22
CA VAL A 97 0.54 8.49 6.32
C VAL A 97 -0.22 7.23 5.96
N THR A 98 0.50 6.16 5.64
CA THR A 98 -0.07 4.83 5.48
C THR A 98 -0.25 4.18 6.84
N LEU A 99 -1.44 3.61 7.07
CA LEU A 99 -1.82 3.08 8.37
C LEU A 99 -2.13 1.60 8.29
N HIS A 100 -1.46 0.82 9.13
CA HIS A 100 -1.86 -0.54 9.39
C HIS A 100 -3.12 -0.52 10.26
N VAL A 101 -4.23 -1.03 9.73
CA VAL A 101 -5.48 -1.13 10.47
C VAL A 101 -5.68 -2.57 10.95
N GLY A 102 -5.67 -2.75 12.27
CA GLY A 102 -5.98 -4.04 12.89
C GLY A 102 -7.50 -4.32 12.97
N ALA A 103 -7.86 -5.29 13.80
CA ALA A 103 -9.25 -5.70 14.03
C ALA A 103 -9.85 -5.12 15.34
N GLY A 104 -9.20 -4.12 15.93
CA GLY A 104 -9.65 -3.48 17.16
C GLY A 104 -10.97 -2.73 16.95
N PRO A 105 -11.86 -2.69 17.96
CA PRO A 105 -13.21 -2.17 17.83
C PRO A 105 -13.26 -0.67 17.51
N SER A 106 -12.23 0.09 17.90
CA SER A 106 -12.12 1.53 17.62
C SER A 106 -11.94 1.85 16.13
N GLY A 107 -11.51 0.87 15.30
CA GLY A 107 -11.38 1.03 13.85
C GLY A 107 -10.71 2.33 13.43
N LEU A 108 -11.47 3.22 12.76
CA LEU A 108 -10.98 4.51 12.27
C LEU A 108 -11.47 5.72 13.07
N GLU A 109 -12.02 5.53 14.27
CA GLU A 109 -12.51 6.64 15.11
C GLU A 109 -11.47 7.74 15.32
N MET A 110 -10.21 7.36 15.55
CA MET A 110 -9.10 8.30 15.71
C MET A 110 -8.90 9.18 14.46
N LEU A 111 -9.02 8.62 13.25
CA LEU A 111 -8.88 9.37 12.01
C LEU A 111 -10.03 10.35 11.85
N PHE A 112 -11.27 9.90 12.09
CA PHE A 112 -12.44 10.77 12.05
C PHE A 112 -12.33 11.93 13.04
N SER A 113 -11.80 11.66 14.25
CA SER A 113 -11.51 12.71 15.23
C SER A 113 -10.51 13.72 14.69
N ILE A 114 -9.40 13.28 14.08
CA ILE A 114 -8.39 14.19 13.53
C ILE A 114 -8.94 15.05 12.39
N ILE A 115 -9.59 14.43 11.39
CA ILE A 115 -10.06 15.15 10.19
C ILE A 115 -11.23 16.11 10.49
N THR A 116 -11.96 15.89 11.59
CA THR A 116 -13.07 16.76 12.00
C THR A 116 -12.59 17.92 12.86
N ASN A 117 -11.53 17.74 13.65
CA ASN A 117 -11.10 18.70 14.68
C ASN A 117 -9.77 19.40 14.35
N THR A 118 -9.22 19.21 13.14
CA THR A 118 -7.97 19.84 12.68
C THR A 118 -8.07 20.19 11.20
N GLU A 119 -7.09 20.91 10.67
CA GLU A 119 -6.97 21.28 9.26
C GLU A 119 -6.35 20.17 8.39
N ILE A 120 -6.09 18.99 8.97
CA ILE A 120 -5.48 17.86 8.25
C ILE A 120 -6.54 17.25 7.32
N PRO A 121 -6.32 17.25 5.99
CA PRO A 121 -7.30 16.74 5.05
C PRO A 121 -7.44 15.22 5.15
N VAL A 122 -8.64 14.69 4.89
CA VAL A 122 -8.92 13.25 4.89
C VAL A 122 -7.96 12.44 4.01
N GLU A 123 -7.57 13.00 2.88
CA GLU A 123 -6.65 12.36 1.94
C GLU A 123 -5.23 12.20 2.47
N GLN A 124 -4.89 12.81 3.62
CA GLN A 124 -3.57 12.68 4.24
C GLN A 124 -3.30 11.24 4.72
N PHE A 125 -4.36 10.49 5.00
CA PHE A 125 -4.30 9.13 5.50
C PHE A 125 -4.62 8.10 4.41
N VAL A 126 -3.89 6.99 4.44
CA VAL A 126 -4.09 5.83 3.56
C VAL A 126 -4.17 4.58 4.44
N PRO A 127 -5.34 4.30 5.04
CA PRO A 127 -5.55 3.05 5.78
C PRO A 127 -5.51 1.85 4.82
N THR A 128 -4.70 0.86 5.15
CA THR A 128 -4.59 -0.43 4.44
C THR A 128 -5.21 -1.57 5.25
N HIS A 129 -5.27 -2.75 4.64
CA HIS A 129 -5.98 -3.93 5.15
C HIS A 129 -7.48 -3.67 5.34
N MET A 130 -8.06 -2.80 4.53
CA MET A 130 -9.45 -2.37 4.70
C MET A 130 -10.50 -3.43 4.31
N ASN A 131 -10.05 -4.59 3.84
CA ASN A 131 -10.83 -5.81 3.64
C ASN A 131 -10.46 -6.93 4.64
N ARG A 132 -9.85 -6.63 5.78
CA ARG A 132 -9.41 -7.63 6.78
C ARG A 132 -10.58 -8.38 7.44
N ASN A 133 -11.73 -7.72 7.62
CA ASN A 133 -12.98 -8.32 8.08
C ASN A 133 -14.15 -7.38 7.74
N GLU A 134 -15.38 -7.83 8.00
CA GLU A 134 -16.60 -7.07 7.69
C GLU A 134 -16.70 -5.73 8.43
N GLU A 135 -16.32 -5.67 9.71
CA GLU A 135 -16.38 -4.42 10.49
C GLU A 135 -15.38 -3.37 9.99
N VAL A 136 -14.17 -3.80 9.65
CA VAL A 136 -13.16 -2.93 9.03
C VAL A 136 -13.62 -2.48 7.63
N LEU A 137 -14.27 -3.34 6.85
CA LEU A 137 -14.83 -2.95 5.55
C LEU A 137 -15.95 -1.90 5.69
N LYS A 138 -16.77 -1.96 6.75
CA LYS A 138 -17.74 -0.89 7.05
C LYS A 138 -17.05 0.44 7.34
N TRP A 139 -15.92 0.42 8.07
CA TRP A 139 -15.09 1.62 8.24
C TRP A 139 -14.51 2.12 6.92
N ALA A 140 -14.11 1.22 6.03
CA ALA A 140 -13.63 1.55 4.69
C ALA A 140 -14.69 2.33 3.88
N VAL A 141 -15.94 1.86 3.91
CA VAL A 141 -17.07 2.55 3.27
C VAL A 141 -17.23 3.96 3.82
N LYS A 142 -17.29 4.11 5.16
CA LYS A 142 -17.43 5.42 5.80
C LYS A 142 -16.29 6.37 5.42
N PHE A 143 -15.04 5.90 5.48
CA PHE A 143 -13.86 6.71 5.19
C PHE A 143 -13.76 7.09 3.71
N GLY A 144 -14.08 6.15 2.81
CA GLY A 144 -14.14 6.41 1.37
C GLY A 144 -15.23 7.40 0.98
N LEU A 145 -16.41 7.36 1.63
CA LEU A 145 -17.49 8.34 1.43
C LEU A 145 -17.11 9.73 1.92
N ALA A 146 -16.26 9.83 2.94
CA ALA A 146 -15.67 11.10 3.37
C ALA A 146 -14.60 11.64 2.41
N GLY A 147 -14.29 10.92 1.31
CA GLY A 147 -13.29 11.32 0.31
C GLY A 147 -11.88 10.77 0.56
N GLY A 148 -11.69 9.94 1.59
CA GLY A 148 -10.42 9.31 1.92
C GLY A 148 -10.02 8.18 0.96
N TYR A 149 -8.72 7.88 0.91
CA TYR A 149 -8.22 6.71 0.20
C TYR A 149 -8.45 5.44 1.01
N VAL A 150 -8.75 4.33 0.33
CA VAL A 150 -8.95 3.01 0.94
C VAL A 150 -8.05 2.03 0.22
N ASP A 151 -7.10 1.44 0.93
CA ASP A 151 -6.20 0.43 0.37
C ASP A 151 -6.64 -0.99 0.79
N LEU A 152 -6.84 -1.83 -0.22
CA LEU A 152 -7.25 -3.22 -0.08
C LEU A 152 -6.05 -4.14 -0.23
N THR A 153 -5.98 -5.19 0.58
CA THR A 153 -4.88 -6.15 0.54
C THR A 153 -5.25 -7.35 -0.32
N ALA A 154 -4.47 -7.55 -1.39
CA ALA A 154 -4.55 -8.68 -2.28
C ALA A 154 -4.19 -10.00 -1.57
N SER A 155 -4.73 -11.11 -2.07
CA SER A 155 -4.41 -12.46 -1.61
C SER A 155 -4.19 -13.36 -2.82
N GLU A 156 -3.35 -14.39 -2.72
CA GLU A 156 -3.22 -15.38 -3.80
C GLU A 156 -4.48 -16.26 -3.90
N SER A 157 -5.09 -16.57 -2.75
CA SER A 157 -6.30 -17.40 -2.65
C SER A 157 -7.44 -16.65 -1.95
N GLU A 158 -8.65 -16.79 -2.49
CA GLU A 158 -9.89 -16.33 -1.85
C GLU A 158 -10.49 -17.39 -0.91
N ALA A 159 -10.11 -18.67 -1.06
CA ALA A 159 -10.66 -19.78 -0.29
C ALA A 159 -10.07 -19.90 1.13
N GLU A 160 -9.03 -19.14 1.45
CA GLU A 160 -8.24 -19.29 2.69
C GLU A 160 -8.52 -18.23 3.75
N ARG A 161 -9.50 -17.34 3.56
CA ARG A 161 -9.76 -16.25 4.50
C ARG A 161 -11.23 -16.12 4.85
N ASP A 162 -11.49 -16.04 6.15
CA ASP A 162 -12.75 -15.57 6.73
C ASP A 162 -12.82 -14.04 6.70
N CYS A 163 -12.55 -13.46 5.52
CA CYS A 163 -12.59 -12.01 5.31
C CYS A 163 -13.09 -11.68 3.90
N PRO A 164 -13.65 -10.47 3.69
CA PRO A 164 -14.03 -10.02 2.36
C PRO A 164 -12.87 -10.13 1.37
N THR A 165 -13.13 -10.76 0.22
CA THR A 165 -12.19 -10.74 -0.90
C THR A 165 -12.05 -9.30 -1.42
N VAL A 166 -10.97 -9.02 -2.15
CA VAL A 166 -10.82 -7.69 -2.76
C VAL A 166 -11.95 -7.41 -3.76
N GLY A 167 -12.43 -8.42 -4.48
CA GLY A 167 -13.59 -8.28 -5.36
C GLY A 167 -14.86 -7.89 -4.63
N GLN A 168 -15.18 -8.59 -3.54
CA GLN A 168 -16.32 -8.26 -2.68
C GLN A 168 -16.18 -6.85 -2.11
N ALA A 169 -15.00 -6.48 -1.61
CA ALA A 169 -14.74 -5.16 -1.06
C ALA A 169 -14.89 -4.04 -2.10
N VAL A 170 -14.34 -4.20 -3.31
CA VAL A 170 -14.50 -3.24 -4.42
C VAL A 170 -15.98 -3.07 -4.78
N VAL A 171 -16.73 -4.16 -4.93
CA VAL A 171 -18.16 -4.12 -5.21
C VAL A 171 -18.92 -3.38 -4.11
N THR A 172 -18.63 -3.69 -2.85
CA THR A 172 -19.25 -3.03 -1.69
C THR A 172 -18.98 -1.53 -1.67
N LEU A 173 -17.72 -1.12 -1.86
CA LEU A 173 -17.33 0.29 -1.88
C LEU A 173 -18.02 1.06 -3.02
N LEU A 174 -17.98 0.51 -4.24
CA LEU A 174 -18.60 1.16 -5.40
C LEU A 174 -20.13 1.25 -5.27
N LYS A 175 -20.80 0.19 -4.80
CA LYS A 175 -22.25 0.20 -4.55
C LYS A 175 -22.66 1.21 -3.47
N ALA A 176 -21.82 1.41 -2.46
CA ALA A 176 -22.06 2.40 -1.42
C ALA A 176 -21.85 3.86 -1.92
N GLY A 177 -21.29 4.06 -3.11
CA GLY A 177 -21.02 5.38 -3.68
C GLY A 177 -19.61 5.92 -3.42
N VAL A 178 -18.69 5.09 -2.90
CA VAL A 178 -17.28 5.46 -2.78
C VAL A 178 -16.69 5.66 -4.17
N SER A 179 -15.98 6.77 -4.38
CA SER A 179 -15.32 7.03 -5.66
C SER A 179 -14.29 5.95 -5.95
N GLY A 180 -14.42 5.27 -7.10
CA GLY A 180 -13.43 4.30 -7.57
C GLY A 180 -12.02 4.86 -7.76
N ARG A 181 -11.84 6.20 -7.78
CA ARG A 181 -10.53 6.87 -7.80
C ARG A 181 -9.81 6.84 -6.44
N LYS A 182 -10.53 6.51 -5.37
CA LYS A 182 -10.03 6.46 -3.99
C LYS A 182 -9.73 5.04 -3.51
N VAL A 183 -9.95 4.04 -4.35
CA VAL A 183 -9.67 2.63 -4.01
C VAL A 183 -8.32 2.24 -4.60
N THR A 184 -7.40 1.78 -3.75
CA THR A 184 -6.11 1.21 -4.16
C THR A 184 -5.99 -0.24 -3.70
N MET A 185 -5.05 -0.97 -4.29
CA MET A 185 -4.76 -2.35 -3.92
C MET A 185 -3.25 -2.56 -3.76
N SER A 186 -2.85 -3.26 -2.70
CA SER A 186 -1.47 -3.61 -2.39
C SER A 186 -1.31 -5.12 -2.10
N SER A 187 -0.10 -5.66 -2.26
CA SER A 187 0.16 -7.11 -2.09
C SER A 187 0.42 -7.54 -0.65
N ASP A 188 0.92 -6.64 0.18
CA ASP A 188 1.61 -6.99 1.45
C ASP A 188 2.70 -8.08 1.25
N GLY A 189 3.39 -8.00 0.10
CA GLY A 189 4.40 -8.97 -0.32
C GLY A 189 5.60 -8.98 0.62
N ASN A 190 6.13 -10.18 0.89
CA ASN A 190 7.20 -10.46 1.85
C ASN A 190 6.86 -10.10 3.31
N GLY A 191 5.62 -9.67 3.59
CA GLY A 191 5.07 -9.47 4.92
C GLY A 191 4.70 -10.80 5.60
N SER A 192 4.61 -10.78 6.93
CA SER A 192 4.15 -11.92 7.71
C SER A 192 2.62 -12.04 7.63
N LEU A 193 2.13 -13.23 7.29
CA LEU A 193 0.72 -13.60 7.37
C LEU A 193 0.50 -14.55 8.55
N PRO A 194 0.27 -14.04 9.77
CA PRO A 194 0.01 -14.89 10.93
C PRO A 194 -1.29 -15.66 10.76
N LYS A 195 -1.24 -16.95 11.07
CA LYS A 195 -2.41 -17.80 11.26
C LYS A 195 -2.59 -17.96 12.76
N PHE A 196 -3.71 -17.51 13.30
CA PHE A 196 -4.06 -17.70 14.70
C PHE A 196 -5.07 -18.85 14.82
N ASP A 197 -4.99 -19.64 15.88
CA ASP A 197 -6.00 -20.63 16.20
C ASP A 197 -7.22 -19.99 16.90
N SER A 198 -8.21 -20.83 17.23
CA SER A 198 -9.46 -20.41 17.89
C SER A 198 -9.25 -19.85 19.30
N SER A 199 -8.09 -20.07 19.93
CA SER A 199 -7.73 -19.48 21.22
C SER A 199 -7.03 -18.13 21.09
N GLY A 200 -6.72 -17.71 19.85
CA GLY A 200 -5.96 -16.50 19.54
C GLY A 200 -4.44 -16.70 19.60
N ALA A 201 -3.95 -17.95 19.79
CA ALA A 201 -2.53 -18.25 19.78
C ALA A 201 -2.01 -18.39 18.33
N LEU A 202 -0.72 -18.09 18.10
CA LEU A 202 -0.11 -18.19 16.77
C LEU A 202 0.03 -19.67 16.37
N ALA A 203 -0.80 -20.11 15.42
CA ALA A 203 -0.79 -21.45 14.85
C ALA A 203 0.21 -21.62 13.69
N GLY A 204 0.61 -20.53 13.05
CA GLY A 204 1.60 -20.58 11.97
C GLY A 204 1.91 -19.23 11.35
N MET A 205 2.92 -19.20 10.48
CA MET A 205 3.38 -17.99 9.79
C MET A 205 3.48 -18.26 8.29
N GLY A 206 2.67 -17.55 7.50
CA GLY A 206 2.84 -17.44 6.05
C GLY A 206 3.66 -16.21 5.66
N VAL A 207 4.01 -16.14 4.38
CA VAL A 207 4.66 -14.96 3.78
C VAL A 207 3.81 -14.48 2.61
N GLY A 208 3.45 -13.20 2.62
CA GLY A 208 2.72 -12.57 1.52
C GLY A 208 3.51 -12.63 0.22
N LYS A 209 2.85 -12.75 -0.93
CA LYS A 209 3.50 -12.81 -2.23
C LYS A 209 3.11 -11.64 -3.11
N VAL A 210 4.08 -11.08 -3.83
CA VAL A 210 3.84 -9.99 -4.79
C VAL A 210 2.92 -10.42 -5.93
N SER A 211 2.96 -11.69 -6.33
CA SER A 211 2.06 -12.33 -7.32
C SER A 211 0.57 -12.19 -7.00
N ALA A 212 0.21 -11.99 -5.72
CA ALA A 212 -1.17 -11.78 -5.29
C ALA A 212 -1.85 -10.61 -5.99
N LEU A 213 -1.10 -9.55 -6.35
CA LEU A 213 -1.65 -8.38 -7.04
C LEU A 213 -2.19 -8.74 -8.42
N THR A 214 -1.35 -9.38 -9.25
CA THR A 214 -1.73 -9.77 -10.61
C THR A 214 -2.86 -10.80 -10.59
N GLN A 215 -2.80 -11.78 -9.68
CA GLN A 215 -3.87 -12.77 -9.53
C GLN A 215 -5.19 -12.12 -9.11
N THR A 216 -5.17 -11.22 -8.12
CA THR A 216 -6.37 -10.50 -7.68
C THR A 216 -6.92 -9.62 -8.79
N PHE A 217 -6.08 -8.86 -9.50
CA PHE A 217 -6.50 -8.03 -10.63
C PHE A 217 -7.25 -8.84 -11.69
N ARG A 218 -6.74 -10.03 -12.05
CA ARG A 218 -7.42 -10.92 -12.99
C ARG A 218 -8.78 -11.39 -12.48
N ARG A 219 -8.89 -11.71 -11.19
CA ARG A 219 -10.18 -12.09 -10.57
C ARG A 219 -11.17 -10.93 -10.58
N LEU A 220 -10.74 -9.70 -10.30
CA LEU A 220 -11.62 -8.52 -10.41
C LEU A 220 -12.28 -8.42 -11.77
N VAL A 221 -11.51 -8.62 -12.84
CA VAL A 221 -12.01 -8.52 -14.22
C VAL A 221 -12.83 -9.75 -14.62
N ARG A 222 -12.40 -10.96 -14.26
CA ARG A 222 -12.97 -12.22 -14.79
C ARG A 222 -14.08 -12.83 -13.94
N GLN A 223 -14.07 -12.60 -12.63
CA GLN A 223 -14.98 -13.27 -11.68
C GLN A 223 -15.97 -12.28 -11.03
N TYR A 224 -15.56 -11.03 -10.84
CA TYR A 224 -16.39 -10.00 -10.22
C TYR A 224 -16.97 -9.00 -11.24
N ASP A 225 -16.71 -9.23 -12.53
CA ASP A 225 -17.16 -8.39 -13.65
C ASP A 225 -16.87 -6.89 -13.47
N ILE A 226 -15.78 -6.56 -12.76
CA ILE A 226 -15.34 -5.17 -12.62
C ILE A 226 -14.75 -4.72 -13.97
N PRO A 227 -15.19 -3.58 -14.53
CA PRO A 227 -14.63 -3.07 -15.78
C PRO A 227 -13.11 -2.98 -15.73
N PHE A 228 -12.44 -3.39 -16.81
CA PHE A 228 -10.98 -3.49 -16.86
C PHE A 228 -10.31 -2.17 -16.45
N GLU A 229 -10.77 -1.02 -16.94
CA GLU A 229 -10.18 0.27 -16.58
C GLU A 229 -10.39 0.62 -15.09
N THR A 230 -11.49 0.19 -14.49
CA THR A 230 -11.78 0.39 -13.06
C THR A 230 -10.86 -0.48 -12.21
N ALA A 231 -10.72 -1.76 -12.56
CA ALA A 231 -9.79 -2.67 -11.88
C ALA A 231 -8.33 -2.20 -12.02
N LEU A 232 -7.92 -1.78 -13.22
CA LEU A 232 -6.55 -1.35 -13.51
C LEU A 232 -6.15 -0.13 -12.69
N LYS A 233 -7.06 0.84 -12.50
CA LYS A 233 -6.83 2.06 -11.71
C LYS A 233 -6.39 1.77 -10.28
N THR A 234 -6.88 0.68 -9.66
CA THR A 234 -6.55 0.31 -8.27
C THR A 234 -5.07 0.01 -8.05
N VAL A 235 -4.35 -0.40 -9.09
CA VAL A 235 -2.91 -0.74 -9.04
C VAL A 235 -2.03 0.19 -9.90
N THR A 236 -2.64 1.16 -10.58
CA THR A 236 -1.94 2.12 -11.44
C THR A 236 -2.22 3.54 -10.99
N SER A 237 -3.15 4.22 -11.65
CA SER A 237 -3.27 5.67 -11.50
C SER A 237 -3.78 6.11 -10.14
N ASN A 238 -4.62 5.34 -9.46
CA ASN A 238 -5.08 5.74 -8.13
C ASN A 238 -3.91 5.75 -7.14
N VAL A 239 -2.98 4.79 -7.26
CA VAL A 239 -1.76 4.72 -6.45
C VAL A 239 -0.84 5.89 -6.78
N ALA A 240 -0.62 6.16 -8.07
CA ALA A 240 0.21 7.27 -8.53
C ALA A 240 -0.36 8.62 -8.07
N ASP A 241 -1.68 8.83 -8.17
CA ASP A 241 -2.36 10.05 -7.71
C ASP A 241 -2.27 10.19 -6.18
N CYS A 242 -2.52 9.09 -5.44
CA CYS A 242 -2.47 9.06 -3.98
C CYS A 242 -1.09 9.47 -3.44
N GLN A 243 -0.04 8.86 -3.99
CA GLN A 243 1.34 9.05 -3.53
C GLN A 243 2.09 10.17 -4.28
N ARG A 244 1.42 10.82 -5.24
CA ARG A 244 2.00 11.84 -6.14
C ARG A 244 3.24 11.34 -6.90
N LEU A 245 3.18 10.12 -7.40
CA LEU A 245 4.25 9.52 -8.20
C LEU A 245 4.20 10.10 -9.62
N ARG A 246 4.90 11.22 -9.83
CA ARG A 246 4.99 11.85 -11.14
C ARG A 246 5.58 10.88 -12.16
N GLY A 247 5.01 10.89 -13.37
CA GLY A 247 5.44 10.01 -14.46
C GLY A 247 5.00 8.55 -14.32
N LYS A 248 4.20 8.17 -13.31
CA LYS A 248 3.77 6.78 -13.08
C LYS A 248 2.26 6.59 -13.24
N GLY A 249 1.86 5.34 -13.49
CA GLY A 249 0.46 4.90 -13.45
C GLY A 249 -0.41 5.34 -14.64
N ARG A 250 0.18 5.93 -15.68
CA ARG A 250 -0.49 6.35 -16.92
C ARG A 250 0.43 6.10 -18.12
N ILE A 251 -0.18 5.83 -19.27
CA ILE A 251 0.49 5.80 -20.57
C ILE A 251 0.17 7.13 -21.25
N GLN A 252 1.14 8.03 -21.23
CA GLN A 252 1.06 9.38 -21.80
C GLN A 252 2.48 9.93 -21.98
N ASP A 253 2.61 11.03 -22.72
CA ASP A 253 3.89 11.74 -22.81
C ASP A 253 4.39 12.16 -21.41
N ASP A 254 5.71 12.25 -21.27
CA ASP A 254 6.42 12.57 -20.01
C ASP A 254 6.21 11.57 -18.85
N CYS A 255 5.54 10.45 -19.08
CA CYS A 255 5.54 9.29 -18.17
C CYS A 255 6.70 8.34 -18.45
N ASP A 256 7.15 7.65 -17.41
CA ASP A 256 8.10 6.56 -17.57
C ASP A 256 7.45 5.44 -18.38
N ALA A 257 8.23 4.82 -19.28
CA ALA A 257 7.80 3.67 -20.07
C ALA A 257 7.75 2.39 -19.21
N ASP A 258 6.87 2.39 -18.20
CA ASP A 258 6.51 1.28 -17.34
C ASP A 258 5.23 0.63 -17.88
N LEU A 259 5.37 -0.49 -18.59
CA LEU A 259 4.30 -1.13 -19.34
C LEU A 259 4.20 -2.60 -18.97
N VAL A 260 2.96 -3.10 -18.87
CA VAL A 260 2.67 -4.53 -18.76
C VAL A 260 1.80 -4.91 -19.94
N VAL A 261 2.26 -5.88 -20.73
CA VAL A 261 1.49 -6.45 -21.84
C VAL A 261 0.89 -7.76 -21.34
N PHE A 262 -0.42 -7.88 -21.48
CA PHE A 262 -1.16 -9.10 -21.14
C PHE A 262 -1.52 -9.86 -22.41
N ASP A 263 -1.58 -11.19 -22.32
CA ASP A 263 -2.20 -12.02 -23.34
C ASP A 263 -3.74 -12.03 -23.22
N GLN A 264 -4.41 -12.77 -24.11
CA GLN A 264 -5.88 -12.86 -24.14
C GLN A 264 -6.49 -13.46 -22.87
N ASN A 265 -5.70 -14.16 -22.04
CA ASN A 265 -6.10 -14.76 -20.77
C ASN A 265 -5.78 -13.87 -19.56
N LEU A 266 -5.34 -12.63 -19.81
CA LEU A 266 -4.80 -11.71 -18.81
C LEU A 266 -3.58 -12.26 -18.06
N GLU A 267 -2.79 -13.14 -18.70
CA GLU A 267 -1.48 -13.52 -18.19
C GLU A 267 -0.44 -12.49 -18.63
N VAL A 268 0.55 -12.22 -17.77
CA VAL A 268 1.64 -11.30 -18.10
C VAL A 268 2.50 -11.91 -19.21
N LEU A 269 2.61 -11.20 -20.34
CA LEU A 269 3.41 -11.58 -21.49
C LEU A 269 4.74 -10.84 -21.51
N HIS A 270 4.69 -9.51 -21.39
CA HIS A 270 5.87 -8.66 -21.30
C HIS A 270 5.76 -7.68 -20.14
N VAL A 271 6.89 -7.35 -19.54
CA VAL A 271 7.03 -6.26 -18.57
C VAL A 271 8.17 -5.38 -19.03
N ILE A 272 7.89 -4.09 -19.18
CA ILE A 272 8.86 -3.06 -19.51
C ILE A 272 8.90 -2.12 -18.31
N ALA A 273 10.08 -1.85 -17.78
CA ALA A 273 10.29 -0.85 -16.74
C ALA A 273 11.27 0.18 -17.27
N ARG A 274 10.88 1.46 -17.23
CA ARG A 274 11.69 2.61 -17.66
C ARG A 274 12.26 2.41 -19.07
N GLY A 275 11.45 1.83 -19.97
CA GLY A 275 11.81 1.57 -21.37
C GLY A 275 12.66 0.32 -21.61
N ARG A 276 12.96 -0.48 -20.58
CA ARG A 276 13.73 -1.73 -20.69
C ARG A 276 12.84 -2.95 -20.45
N PHE A 277 12.95 -3.98 -21.29
CA PHE A 277 12.31 -5.27 -21.02
C PHE A 277 12.90 -5.90 -19.74
N MET A 278 12.02 -6.21 -18.80
CA MET A 278 12.29 -6.97 -17.57
C MET A 278 11.80 -8.41 -17.71
N VAL A 279 10.65 -8.58 -18.38
CA VAL A 279 10.07 -9.87 -18.77
C VAL A 279 9.77 -9.80 -20.26
N GLN A 280 10.22 -10.81 -21.02
CA GLN A 280 9.96 -10.93 -22.45
C GLN A 280 9.46 -12.36 -22.74
N ASP A 281 8.36 -12.48 -23.48
CA ASP A 281 7.76 -13.76 -23.86
C ASP A 281 7.54 -14.69 -22.65
N LYS A 282 6.97 -14.11 -21.57
CA LYS A 282 6.70 -14.76 -20.27
C LYS A 282 7.95 -15.17 -19.47
N LYS A 283 9.15 -14.80 -19.91
CA LYS A 283 10.41 -15.13 -19.22
C LYS A 283 11.09 -13.89 -18.65
N PRO A 284 11.58 -13.92 -17.40
CA PRO A 284 12.47 -12.87 -16.91
C PRO A 284 13.72 -12.79 -17.79
N VAL A 285 14.06 -11.58 -18.24
CA VAL A 285 15.29 -11.31 -19.02
C VAL A 285 16.26 -10.40 -18.26
N VAL A 286 15.85 -9.94 -17.08
CA VAL A 286 16.68 -9.22 -16.12
C VAL A 286 16.50 -9.87 -14.76
N TRP A 287 17.61 -10.08 -14.06
CA TRP A 287 17.67 -10.75 -12.77
C TRP A 287 18.29 -9.83 -11.73
N GLY A 288 17.96 -10.04 -10.46
CA GLY A 288 18.67 -9.39 -9.36
C GLY A 288 20.16 -9.74 -9.39
N THR A 289 20.98 -8.89 -8.79
CA THR A 289 22.46 -9.00 -8.83
C THR A 289 22.97 -10.37 -8.37
N PHE A 290 22.23 -11.03 -7.47
CA PHE A 290 22.57 -12.33 -6.90
C PHE A 290 21.59 -13.45 -7.31
N GLU A 291 20.69 -13.17 -8.24
CA GLU A 291 19.83 -14.19 -8.84
C GLU A 291 20.51 -14.76 -10.09
N LYS A 292 20.26 -16.04 -10.36
CA LYS A 292 20.74 -16.70 -11.58
C LYS A 292 19.52 -17.15 -12.39
N GLU A 293 19.70 -17.18 -13.70
CA GLU A 293 18.84 -17.96 -14.57
C GLU A 293 19.08 -19.44 -14.20
N ASP A 294 18.07 -20.09 -13.62
CA ASP A 294 18.08 -21.53 -13.38
C ASP A 294 17.91 -22.30 -14.70
#